data_AF-U2MQZ7-F1
#
_entry.id   AF-U2MQZ7-F1
#
_cell.length_a   1.000
_cell.length_b   1.000
_cell.length_c   1.000
_cell.angle_alpha   90.00
_cell.angle_beta   90.00
_cell.angle_gamma   90.00
#
_symmetry.space_group_name_H-M   'P 1'
#
loop_
_entity.id
_entity.type
_entity.pdbx_description
1 polymer ?
#
loop_
_entity_poly.entity_id
_entity_poly.type
_entity_poly.pdbx_seq_one_letter_code
_entity_poly.pdbx_strand_id
1 'polypeptide(L)'
;MTAAFSLNACISNNGNDIDSTVVPLTPAEKTTQIHAMAGTYTGKARLYTSPNGRLIKSDSAVVHFTVGTDSIITVKDFPVRLFALNAANGTVKTALEKLTAEFTSDIRLYSQSNYIKNLYGGNAYFFILWPQKLGTGKPWMLSYPYTHNSAAQTLTATFVPGGASVGLNYNSLNLYYKPKKALQFFLIPKEIKLSDGTMFDNSQGRAFILVEGKK
;
A
#
# COMPACT_ATOMS: atom_id res chain seq x y z
N MET A 1 -10.96 4.04 22.36
CA MET A 1 -11.06 5.21 21.46
C MET A 1 -10.93 4.68 20.04
N THR A 2 -12.04 4.56 19.33
CA THR A 2 -12.17 3.80 18.07
C THR A 2 -12.18 4.82 16.93
N ALA A 3 -11.09 4.92 16.17
CA ALA A 3 -11.07 5.73 14.96
C ALA A 3 -11.81 4.96 13.86
N ALA A 4 -13.06 5.36 13.60
CA ALA A 4 -13.82 4.92 12.45
C ALA A 4 -13.28 5.65 11.22
N PHE A 5 -12.58 4.94 10.35
CA PHE A 5 -12.24 5.42 9.01
C PHE A 5 -13.49 5.25 8.14
N SER A 6 -14.30 6.30 8.00
CA SER A 6 -15.38 6.33 7.02
C SER A 6 -14.81 6.70 5.64
N LEU A 7 -14.74 5.71 4.75
CA LEU A 7 -14.52 5.91 3.31
C LEU A 7 -15.81 6.46 2.68
N ASN A 8 -16.07 7.76 2.84
CA ASN A 8 -17.08 8.46 2.05
C ASN A 8 -16.38 9.33 1.00
N ALA A 9 -15.98 8.73 -0.12
CA ALA A 9 -15.72 9.44 -1.36
C ALA A 9 -17.06 9.80 -2.04
N CYS A 10 -17.86 10.62 -1.35
CA CYS A 10 -18.95 11.40 -1.92
C CYS A 10 -18.89 12.75 -1.20
N ILE A 11 -18.05 13.66 -1.71
CA ILE A 11 -18.04 15.06 -1.30
C ILE A 11 -19.35 15.66 -1.81
N SER A 12 -20.39 15.67 -0.97
CA SER A 12 -21.59 16.47 -1.23
C SER A 12 -21.24 17.92 -0.93
N ASN A 13 -21.20 18.72 -2.00
CA ASN A 13 -21.05 20.18 -2.00
C ASN A 13 -22.06 20.83 -1.05
N ASN A 14 -21.54 21.50 -0.02
CA ASN A 14 -22.24 22.55 0.73
C ASN A 14 -21.22 23.62 1.15
N GLY A 15 -20.92 24.55 0.24
CA GLY A 15 -20.62 25.95 0.59
C GLY A 15 -19.22 26.35 1.09
N ASN A 16 -18.20 25.49 1.03
CA ASN A 16 -16.79 25.92 1.18
C ASN A 16 -15.97 25.19 0.13
N ASP A 17 -15.55 25.90 -0.92
CA ASP A 17 -14.77 25.30 -2.01
C ASP A 17 -13.48 24.70 -1.44
N ILE A 18 -13.41 23.37 -1.49
CA ILE A 18 -12.20 22.62 -1.20
C ILE A 18 -11.24 22.94 -2.34
N ASP A 19 -10.29 23.85 -2.11
CA ASP A 19 -9.22 24.11 -3.07
C ASP A 19 -8.39 22.82 -3.26
N SER A 20 -8.72 22.15 -4.36
CA SER A 20 -8.15 20.88 -4.80
C SER A 20 -6.95 21.09 -5.72
N THR A 21 -6.49 22.33 -5.91
CA THR A 21 -5.38 22.68 -6.81
C THR A 21 -4.10 21.94 -6.39
N VAL A 22 -3.53 21.21 -7.35
CA VAL A 22 -2.27 20.46 -7.22
C VAL A 22 -1.14 21.33 -7.78
N VAL A 23 -0.17 21.71 -6.93
CA VAL A 23 0.97 22.57 -7.32
C VAL A 23 2.24 21.73 -7.46
N PRO A 24 2.79 21.45 -8.65
CA PRO A 24 3.91 20.51 -8.80
C PRO A 24 5.08 20.77 -7.85
N LEU A 25 5.66 19.71 -7.27
CA LEU A 25 6.85 19.83 -6.40
C LEU A 25 8.10 20.14 -7.23
N THR A 26 8.87 21.12 -6.78
CA THR A 26 10.23 21.40 -7.27
C THR A 26 11.20 20.25 -6.92
N PRO A 27 12.34 20.12 -7.62
CA PRO A 27 13.36 19.14 -7.27
C PRO A 27 13.85 19.24 -5.82
N ALA A 28 14.08 20.47 -5.32
CA ALA A 28 14.55 20.70 -3.95
C ALA A 28 13.51 20.27 -2.90
N GLU A 29 12.22 20.50 -3.16
CA GLU A 29 11.15 20.00 -2.29
C GLU A 29 11.10 18.47 -2.29
N LYS A 30 11.24 17.83 -3.44
CA LYS A 30 11.28 16.36 -3.52
C LYS A 30 12.44 15.79 -2.71
N THR A 31 13.64 16.34 -2.87
CA THR A 31 14.83 15.97 -2.09
C THR A 31 14.57 16.13 -0.60
N THR A 32 14.05 17.29 -0.17
CA THR A 32 13.73 17.55 1.23
C THR A 32 12.73 16.54 1.80
N GLN A 33 11.70 16.19 1.03
CA GLN A 33 10.70 15.20 1.42
C GLN A 33 11.29 13.79 1.55
N ILE A 34 12.08 13.34 0.57
CA ILE A 34 12.74 12.02 0.63
C ILE A 34 13.73 11.94 1.78
N HIS A 35 14.57 12.95 2.01
CA HIS A 35 15.47 12.95 3.17
C HIS A 35 14.73 12.90 4.50
N ALA A 36 13.61 13.61 4.61
CA ALA A 36 12.76 13.53 5.80
C ALA A 36 12.10 12.15 5.97
N MET A 37 11.82 11.43 4.88
CA MET A 37 11.26 10.07 4.91
C MET A 37 12.33 8.99 5.11
N ALA A 38 13.58 9.23 4.74
CA ALA A 38 14.64 8.23 4.79
C ALA A 38 14.87 7.68 6.21
N GLY A 39 15.21 6.40 6.31
CA GLY A 39 15.47 5.71 7.57
C GLY A 39 14.85 4.32 7.64
N THR A 40 15.09 3.63 8.75
CA THR A 40 14.57 2.29 9.04
C THR A 40 13.35 2.38 9.93
N TYR A 41 12.33 1.61 9.59
CA TYR A 41 11.02 1.61 10.23
C TYR A 41 10.68 0.22 10.75
N THR A 42 10.04 0.19 11.91
CA THR A 42 9.40 -1.00 12.46
C THR A 42 7.92 -0.70 12.68
N GLY A 43 7.06 -1.66 12.36
CA GLY A 43 5.64 -1.52 12.65
C GLY A 43 4.82 -2.73 12.28
N LYS A 44 3.64 -2.51 11.70
CA LYS A 44 2.67 -3.58 11.38
C LYS A 44 2.15 -3.47 9.97
N ALA A 45 2.10 -4.62 9.29
CA ALA A 45 1.25 -4.83 8.13
C ALA A 45 -0.07 -5.45 8.60
N ARG A 46 -1.21 -4.89 8.17
CA ARG A 46 -2.55 -5.35 8.55
C ARG A 46 -3.38 -5.60 7.31
N LEU A 47 -3.91 -6.81 7.20
CA LEU A 47 -4.87 -7.16 6.17
C LEU A 47 -6.25 -6.69 6.61
N TYR A 48 -6.90 -5.91 5.75
CA TYR A 48 -8.29 -5.54 5.86
C TYR A 48 -9.10 -6.12 4.71
N THR A 49 -10.32 -6.54 5.02
CA THR A 49 -11.31 -7.03 4.06
C THR A 49 -12.63 -6.29 4.29
N SER A 50 -13.44 -6.16 3.24
CA SER A 50 -14.75 -5.50 3.30
C SER A 50 -15.86 -6.43 2.79
N PRO A 51 -16.13 -7.56 3.48
CA PRO A 51 -17.29 -8.36 3.16
C PRO A 51 -18.55 -7.54 3.46
N ASN A 52 -19.46 -7.47 2.49
CA ASN A 52 -20.74 -6.75 2.60
C ASN A 52 -20.58 -5.26 2.99
N GLY A 53 -19.47 -4.62 2.60
CA GLY A 53 -19.24 -3.19 2.83
C GLY A 53 -18.73 -2.82 4.23
N ARG A 54 -18.54 -3.79 5.14
CA ARG A 54 -17.97 -3.55 6.47
C ARG A 54 -16.47 -3.84 6.48
N LEU A 55 -15.67 -2.84 6.86
CA LEU A 55 -14.23 -3.02 7.03
C LEU A 55 -13.90 -3.89 8.26
N ILE A 56 -13.21 -5.00 8.04
CA ILE A 56 -12.79 -5.98 9.05
C ILE A 56 -11.28 -6.18 8.95
N LYS A 57 -10.58 -6.11 10.10
CA LYS A 57 -9.17 -6.49 10.18
C LYS A 57 -9.07 -8.02 10.26
N SER A 58 -8.54 -8.65 9.23
CA SER A 58 -8.48 -10.11 9.09
C SER A 58 -7.20 -10.72 9.63
N ASP A 59 -6.05 -10.04 9.49
CA ASP A 59 -4.76 -10.50 10.01
C ASP A 59 -3.79 -9.32 10.20
N SER A 60 -2.69 -9.55 10.91
CA SER A 60 -1.57 -8.61 11.02
C SER A 60 -0.24 -9.32 11.28
N ALA A 61 0.85 -8.73 10.83
CA ALA A 61 2.20 -9.13 11.25
C ALA A 61 3.08 -7.92 11.52
N VAL A 62 4.17 -8.16 12.24
CA VAL A 62 5.28 -7.20 12.32
C VAL A 62 5.94 -7.09 10.96
N VAL A 63 6.40 -5.89 10.61
CA VAL A 63 7.13 -5.64 9.36
C VAL A 63 8.24 -4.63 9.61
N HIS A 64 9.33 -4.81 8.85
CA HIS A 64 10.49 -3.92 8.85
C HIS A 64 10.70 -3.40 7.44
N PHE A 65 10.93 -2.11 7.31
CA PHE A 65 11.22 -1.52 6.00
C PHE A 65 12.17 -0.35 6.12
N THR A 66 12.91 -0.08 5.04
CA THR A 66 13.82 1.06 4.95
C THR A 66 13.43 1.92 3.78
N VAL A 67 13.47 3.23 3.97
CA VAL A 67 13.39 4.20 2.88
C VAL A 67 14.78 4.77 2.67
N GLY A 68 15.32 4.59 1.47
CA GLY A 68 16.58 5.17 1.04
C GLY A 68 16.42 6.62 0.58
N THR A 69 17.52 7.37 0.55
CA THR A 69 17.56 8.72 -0.01
C THR A 69 17.47 8.74 -1.53
N ASP A 70 17.59 7.58 -2.16
CA ASP A 70 17.37 7.31 -3.58
C ASP A 70 15.88 7.14 -3.94
N SER A 71 14.97 7.40 -2.99
CA SER A 71 13.52 7.21 -3.13
C SER A 71 13.09 5.74 -3.23
N ILE A 72 13.95 4.78 -2.86
CA ILE A 72 13.58 3.36 -2.84
C ILE A 72 13.05 3.00 -1.45
N ILE A 73 11.87 2.36 -1.40
CA ILE A 73 11.43 1.63 -0.21
C ILE A 73 11.76 0.16 -0.38
N THR A 74 12.38 -0.44 0.65
CA THR A 74 12.65 -1.88 0.73
C THR A 74 11.91 -2.43 1.94
N VAL A 75 10.98 -3.35 1.71
CA VAL A 75 10.24 -4.04 2.77
C VAL A 75 10.84 -5.42 2.93
N LYS A 76 11.45 -5.67 4.10
CA LYS A 76 12.09 -6.93 4.43
C LYS A 76 11.12 -7.84 5.15
N ASP A 77 11.28 -9.15 4.94
CA ASP A 77 10.53 -10.20 5.62
C ASP A 77 9.00 -10.00 5.59
N PHE A 78 8.47 -9.52 4.47
CA PHE A 78 7.04 -9.31 4.31
C PHE A 78 6.27 -10.63 4.42
N PRO A 79 5.27 -10.74 5.30
CA PRO A 79 4.48 -11.97 5.50
C PRO A 79 3.57 -12.26 4.30
N VAL A 80 3.98 -13.16 3.41
CA VAL A 80 3.26 -13.45 2.15
C VAL A 80 1.84 -13.96 2.41
N ARG A 81 1.58 -14.57 3.58
CA ARG A 81 0.23 -14.95 4.00
C ARG A 81 -0.79 -13.80 3.99
N LEU A 82 -0.37 -12.54 4.15
CA LEU A 82 -1.30 -11.41 4.09
C LEU A 82 -1.92 -11.22 2.71
N PHE A 83 -1.26 -11.69 1.64
CA PHE A 83 -1.88 -11.84 0.32
C PHE A 83 -2.74 -13.11 0.26
N ALA A 84 -2.22 -14.22 0.78
CA ALA A 84 -2.84 -15.54 0.67
C ALA A 84 -4.17 -15.69 1.40
N LEU A 85 -4.39 -14.99 2.52
CA LEU A 85 -5.57 -15.20 3.38
C LEU A 85 -6.92 -14.90 2.71
N ASN A 86 -6.93 -14.26 1.54
CA ASN A 86 -8.12 -14.03 0.71
C ASN A 86 -8.24 -14.98 -0.49
N ALA A 87 -7.18 -15.72 -0.81
CA ALA A 87 -7.04 -16.46 -2.07
C ALA A 87 -6.77 -17.96 -1.87
N ALA A 88 -6.15 -18.37 -0.75
CA ALA A 88 -5.73 -19.74 -0.50
C ALA A 88 -6.71 -20.49 0.42
N ASN A 89 -6.92 -21.78 0.14
CA ASN A 89 -7.69 -22.69 0.98
C ASN A 89 -6.80 -23.82 1.53
N GLY A 90 -7.29 -24.51 2.56
CA GLY A 90 -6.71 -25.75 3.08
C GLY A 90 -5.19 -25.68 3.33
N THR A 91 -4.48 -26.64 2.74
CA THR A 91 -3.04 -26.88 2.97
C THR A 91 -2.13 -25.88 2.25
N VAL A 92 -2.61 -25.19 1.21
CA VAL A 92 -1.87 -24.10 0.55
C VAL A 92 -1.73 -22.90 1.48
N LYS A 93 -2.79 -22.58 2.22
CA LYS A 93 -2.75 -21.53 3.24
C LYS A 93 -1.68 -21.82 4.29
N THR A 94 -1.57 -23.06 4.75
CA THR A 94 -0.53 -23.51 5.69
C THR A 94 0.88 -23.36 5.11
N ALA A 95 1.08 -23.70 3.83
CA ALA A 95 2.37 -23.53 3.16
C ALA A 95 2.82 -22.05 3.11
N LEU A 96 1.87 -21.12 3.05
CA LEU A 96 2.14 -19.68 2.95
C LEU A 96 2.24 -18.98 4.32
N GLU A 97 1.79 -19.61 5.41
CA GLU A 97 1.73 -19.00 6.75
C GLU A 97 3.08 -18.50 7.27
N LYS A 98 4.14 -19.26 6.99
CA LYS A 98 5.52 -18.98 7.44
C LYS A 98 6.37 -18.31 6.36
N LEU A 99 5.85 -18.15 5.16
CA LEU A 99 6.61 -17.56 4.06
C LEU A 99 6.77 -16.06 4.26
N THR A 100 8.01 -15.60 4.27
CA THR A 100 8.38 -14.20 4.20
C THR A 100 9.11 -13.91 2.90
N ALA A 101 8.99 -12.68 2.41
CA ALA A 101 9.65 -12.25 1.19
C ALA A 101 10.09 -10.79 1.26
N GLU A 102 11.09 -10.42 0.47
CA GLU A 102 11.48 -9.02 0.29
C GLU A 102 10.83 -8.46 -0.98
N PHE A 103 10.46 -7.17 -0.94
CA PHE A 103 10.17 -6.42 -2.15
C PHE A 103 10.66 -4.98 -2.06
N THR A 104 10.89 -4.39 -3.23
CA THR A 104 11.26 -2.98 -3.38
C THR A 104 10.25 -2.23 -4.23
N SER A 105 10.09 -0.94 -3.98
CA SER A 105 9.30 -0.04 -4.83
C SER A 105 9.89 1.37 -4.83
N ASP A 106 9.62 2.14 -5.88
CA ASP A 106 10.00 3.54 -5.95
C ASP A 106 8.92 4.42 -5.31
N ILE A 107 9.35 5.41 -4.52
CA ILE A 107 8.54 6.47 -3.95
C ILE A 107 8.48 7.60 -4.96
N ARG A 108 7.26 7.92 -5.42
CA ARG A 108 7.01 9.08 -6.26
C ARG A 108 6.23 10.12 -5.50
N LEU A 109 6.90 11.24 -5.24
CA LEU A 109 6.31 12.37 -4.54
C LEU A 109 5.44 13.20 -5.47
N TYR A 110 4.32 13.66 -4.94
CA TYR A 110 3.47 14.65 -5.56
C TYR A 110 3.05 15.68 -4.53
N SER A 111 2.61 16.83 -4.99
CA SER A 111 2.12 17.86 -4.11
C SER A 111 0.73 17.57 -3.61
N GLN A 112 0.54 17.87 -2.34
CA GLN A 112 -0.78 17.87 -1.74
C GLN A 112 -1.64 18.99 -2.34
N SER A 113 -2.94 18.72 -2.45
CA SER A 113 -3.92 19.80 -2.57
C SER A 113 -3.91 20.70 -1.34
N ASN A 114 -4.34 21.95 -1.49
CA ASN A 114 -4.33 22.92 -0.40
C ASN A 114 -5.23 22.50 0.77
N TYR A 115 -6.37 21.86 0.49
CA TYR A 115 -7.19 21.23 1.53
C TYR A 115 -6.41 20.26 2.43
N ILE A 116 -5.61 19.38 1.83
CA ILE A 116 -4.80 18.40 2.58
C ILE A 116 -3.68 19.11 3.35
N LYS A 117 -3.04 20.12 2.76
CA LYS A 117 -2.04 20.92 3.48
C LYS A 117 -2.63 21.56 4.72
N ASN A 118 -3.85 22.12 4.63
CA ASN A 118 -4.54 22.73 5.76
C ASN A 118 -4.90 21.70 6.83
N LEU A 119 -5.37 20.51 6.43
CA LEU A 119 -5.72 19.43 7.36
C LEU A 119 -4.51 18.93 8.17
N TYR A 120 -3.33 18.84 7.55
CA TYR A 120 -2.11 18.33 8.18
C TYR A 120 -1.12 19.44 8.60
N GLY A 121 -1.45 20.71 8.43
CA GLY A 121 -0.55 21.85 8.64
C GLY A 121 0.77 21.76 7.85
N GLY A 122 0.75 21.18 6.64
CA GLY A 122 1.95 20.94 5.82
C GLY A 122 2.94 19.90 6.40
N ASN A 123 2.52 19.13 7.41
CA ASN A 123 3.36 18.16 8.11
C ASN A 123 3.27 16.73 7.57
N ALA A 124 2.39 16.48 6.61
CA ALA A 124 2.35 15.23 5.87
C ALA A 124 3.15 15.38 4.56
N TYR A 125 3.66 14.29 4.02
CA TYR A 125 4.17 14.17 2.65
C TYR A 125 3.50 12.97 2.01
N PHE A 126 2.82 13.14 0.88
CA PHE A 126 2.14 12.04 0.21
C PHE A 126 2.95 11.52 -0.96
N PHE A 127 2.78 10.22 -1.23
CA PHE A 127 3.54 9.56 -2.28
C PHE A 127 2.79 8.40 -2.91
N ILE A 128 3.25 8.01 -4.09
CA ILE A 128 2.83 6.80 -4.79
C ILE A 128 3.97 5.78 -4.66
N LEU A 129 3.62 4.52 -4.45
CA LEU A 129 4.55 3.41 -4.61
C LEU A 129 4.37 2.83 -6.01
N TRP A 130 5.37 2.96 -6.88
CA TRP A 130 5.33 2.31 -8.19
C TRP A 130 6.71 2.16 -8.82
N PRO A 131 7.15 0.94 -9.16
CA PRO A 131 8.48 0.71 -9.71
C PRO A 131 8.70 1.52 -11.00
N GLN A 132 9.75 2.34 -11.03
CA GLN A 132 10.09 3.23 -12.15
C GLN A 132 10.41 2.44 -13.42
N LYS A 133 11.10 1.30 -13.26
CA LYS A 133 11.52 0.42 -14.36
C LYS A 133 10.37 -0.10 -15.22
N LEU A 134 9.14 -0.15 -14.68
CA LEU A 134 7.98 -0.62 -15.44
C LEU A 134 7.30 0.50 -16.24
N GLY A 135 7.59 1.78 -15.95
CA GLY A 135 6.87 2.92 -16.51
C GLY A 135 5.49 3.12 -15.86
N THR A 136 4.97 4.36 -15.90
CA THR A 136 3.59 4.64 -15.50
C THR A 136 2.63 3.96 -16.48
N GLY A 137 1.73 3.11 -16.01
CA GLY A 137 0.75 2.45 -16.87
C GLY A 137 0.95 0.95 -17.05
N LYS A 138 2.11 0.38 -16.69
CA LYS A 138 2.31 -1.07 -16.71
C LYS A 138 2.04 -1.69 -15.34
N PRO A 139 1.39 -2.87 -15.24
CA PRO A 139 1.17 -3.55 -13.98
C PRO A 139 2.47 -3.82 -13.22
N TRP A 140 2.44 -3.63 -11.90
CA TRP A 140 3.48 -4.10 -10.99
C TRP A 140 3.06 -5.49 -10.48
N MET A 141 3.95 -6.48 -10.60
CA MET A 141 3.70 -7.83 -10.12
C MET A 141 4.71 -8.19 -9.04
N LEU A 142 4.23 -8.78 -7.95
CA LEU A 142 5.03 -9.39 -6.91
C LEU A 142 4.78 -10.89 -6.93
N SER A 143 5.83 -11.66 -7.21
CA SER A 143 5.76 -13.13 -7.31
C SER A 143 6.62 -13.77 -6.24
N TYR A 144 6.01 -14.66 -5.46
CA TYR A 144 6.63 -15.32 -4.32
C TYR A 144 6.62 -16.83 -4.53
N PRO A 145 7.79 -17.46 -4.72
CA PRO A 145 7.87 -18.91 -4.81
C PRO A 145 7.58 -19.55 -3.45
N TYR A 146 6.93 -20.71 -3.47
CA TYR A 146 6.68 -21.53 -2.29
C TYR A 146 6.63 -23.01 -2.67
N THR A 147 6.73 -23.90 -1.68
CA THR A 147 6.61 -25.34 -1.89
C THR A 147 5.32 -25.86 -1.30
N HIS A 148 4.57 -26.64 -2.08
CA HIS A 148 3.35 -27.29 -1.64
C HIS A 148 3.29 -28.71 -2.21
N ASN A 149 3.05 -29.71 -1.36
CA ASN A 149 3.07 -31.14 -1.73
C ASN A 149 4.33 -31.54 -2.54
N SER A 150 5.50 -31.07 -2.09
CA SER A 150 6.80 -31.28 -2.76
C SER A 150 6.93 -30.69 -4.17
N ALA A 151 5.94 -29.92 -4.64
CA ALA A 151 5.99 -29.20 -5.90
C ALA A 151 6.36 -27.72 -5.68
N ALA A 152 7.19 -27.17 -6.56
CA ALA A 152 7.41 -25.73 -6.63
C ALA A 152 6.16 -25.03 -7.16
N GLN A 153 5.75 -23.96 -6.48
CA GLN A 153 4.56 -23.16 -6.78
C GLN A 153 4.90 -21.68 -6.66
N THR A 154 4.01 -20.82 -7.15
CA THR A 154 4.15 -19.36 -7.09
C THR A 154 2.82 -18.72 -6.70
N LEU A 155 2.88 -17.76 -5.78
CA LEU A 155 1.82 -16.78 -5.56
C LEU A 155 2.19 -15.49 -6.29
N THR A 156 1.30 -14.97 -7.13
CA THR A 156 1.49 -13.69 -7.81
C THR A 156 0.41 -12.69 -7.41
N ALA A 157 0.83 -11.55 -6.88
CA ALA A 157 -0.04 -10.40 -6.61
C ALA A 157 0.19 -9.35 -7.71
N THR A 158 -0.86 -9.00 -8.45
CA THR A 158 -0.81 -8.02 -9.54
C THR A 158 -1.44 -6.70 -9.10
N PHE A 159 -0.70 -5.61 -9.25
CA PHE A 159 -1.12 -4.24 -9.01
C PHE A 159 -1.26 -3.55 -10.36
N VAL A 160 -2.39 -2.90 -10.64
CA VAL A 160 -2.59 -2.17 -11.92
C VAL A 160 -2.72 -0.67 -11.71
N PRO A 161 -2.23 0.15 -12.65
CA PRO A 161 -2.50 1.58 -12.70
C PRO A 161 -3.90 1.85 -13.31
N GLY A 162 -4.65 2.81 -12.75
CA GLY A 162 -5.86 3.40 -13.38
C GLY A 162 -7.22 2.66 -13.38
N GLY A 163 -7.66 1.95 -12.33
CA GLY A 163 -9.02 1.36 -12.16
C GLY A 163 -9.90 1.93 -11.01
N ALA A 164 -11.09 1.38 -10.75
CA ALA A 164 -11.96 1.82 -9.63
C ALA A 164 -11.33 1.59 -8.23
N SER A 165 -10.59 0.48 -8.07
CA SER A 165 -9.66 0.25 -6.95
C SER A 165 -8.49 1.23 -6.89
N VAL A 166 -8.24 1.95 -7.99
CA VAL A 166 -7.27 3.03 -8.11
C VAL A 166 -7.86 4.36 -7.66
N GLY A 167 -9.17 4.48 -7.45
CA GLY A 167 -9.70 5.52 -6.56
C GLY A 167 -9.09 5.47 -5.14
N LEU A 168 -8.58 4.31 -4.69
CA LEU A 168 -7.88 4.14 -3.41
C LEU A 168 -6.34 4.09 -3.56
N ASN A 169 -5.83 3.59 -4.69
CA ASN A 169 -4.37 3.58 -4.97
C ASN A 169 -3.83 4.90 -5.53
N TYR A 170 -4.66 5.70 -6.21
CA TYR A 170 -4.31 7.00 -6.82
C TYR A 170 -4.79 8.20 -5.99
N ASN A 171 -5.90 8.11 -5.23
CA ASN A 171 -6.33 9.21 -4.36
C ASN A 171 -5.66 9.21 -2.97
N SER A 172 -4.34 9.02 -2.96
CA SER A 172 -3.53 9.69 -1.95
C SER A 172 -3.70 9.25 -0.49
N LEU A 173 -3.45 7.98 -0.16
CA LEU A 173 -3.46 7.51 1.23
C LEU A 173 -2.08 7.14 1.78
N ASN A 174 -1.06 6.96 0.94
CA ASN A 174 0.30 6.76 1.45
C ASN A 174 0.85 8.10 1.88
N LEU A 175 1.32 8.18 3.11
CA LEU A 175 1.87 9.41 3.65
C LEU A 175 2.97 9.14 4.66
N TYR A 176 3.89 10.09 4.74
CA TYR A 176 4.78 10.28 5.87
C TYR A 176 4.29 11.46 6.71
N TYR A 177 4.04 11.22 7.99
CA TYR A 177 3.64 12.27 8.93
C TYR A 177 4.82 12.64 9.82
N LYS A 178 5.43 13.79 9.53
CA LYS A 178 6.65 14.27 10.20
C LYS A 178 6.58 14.27 11.73
N PRO A 179 5.51 14.78 12.37
CA PRO A 179 5.51 14.98 13.82
C PRO A 179 5.61 13.65 14.58
N LYS A 180 5.14 12.56 13.97
CA LYS A 180 5.21 11.21 14.54
C LYS A 180 6.33 10.34 13.95
N LYS A 181 7.11 10.89 13.00
CA LYS A 181 8.08 10.13 12.17
C LYS A 181 7.49 8.81 11.67
N ALA A 182 6.21 8.86 11.27
CA ALA A 182 5.42 7.70 10.92
C ALA A 182 5.21 7.66 9.42
N LEU A 183 5.39 6.49 8.83
CA LEU A 183 5.15 6.26 7.41
C LEU A 183 4.07 5.19 7.27
N GLN A 184 3.11 5.43 6.39
CA GLN A 184 2.09 4.46 6.03
C GLN A 184 1.99 4.31 4.52
N PHE A 185 1.70 3.09 4.07
CA PHE A 185 1.37 2.82 2.68
C PHE A 185 0.44 1.63 2.55
N PHE A 186 -0.31 1.61 1.45
CA PHE A 186 -1.28 0.59 1.12
C PHE A 186 -0.72 -0.31 0.01
N LEU A 187 -0.99 -1.62 0.14
CA LEU A 187 -0.85 -2.59 -0.93
C LEU A 187 -2.24 -3.10 -1.26
N ILE A 188 -2.75 -2.74 -2.43
CA ILE A 188 -4.08 -3.12 -2.90
C ILE A 188 -3.90 -3.86 -4.23
N PRO A 189 -3.63 -5.18 -4.21
CA PRO A 189 -3.53 -5.94 -5.45
C PRO A 189 -4.90 -5.95 -6.14
N LYS A 190 -4.93 -5.81 -7.46
CA LYS A 190 -6.14 -6.02 -8.26
C LYS A 190 -6.53 -7.49 -8.27
N GLU A 191 -5.54 -8.37 -8.30
CA GLU A 191 -5.76 -9.81 -8.33
C GLU A 191 -4.61 -10.54 -7.63
N ILE A 192 -4.92 -11.73 -7.11
CA ILE A 192 -3.95 -12.65 -6.55
C ILE A 192 -4.18 -14.02 -7.20
N LYS A 193 -3.12 -14.59 -7.80
CA LYS A 193 -3.16 -15.87 -8.50
C LYS A 193 -2.22 -16.88 -7.84
N LEU A 194 -2.71 -18.11 -7.68
CA LEU A 194 -1.92 -19.26 -7.26
C LEU A 194 -1.64 -20.19 -8.45
N SER A 195 -0.58 -20.98 -8.35
CA SER A 195 -0.17 -21.94 -9.39
C SER A 195 -1.21 -23.03 -9.68
N ASP A 196 -2.09 -23.36 -8.74
CA ASP A 196 -3.20 -24.31 -8.92
C ASP A 196 -4.37 -23.73 -9.74
N GLY A 197 -4.26 -22.48 -10.21
CA GLY A 197 -5.29 -21.78 -10.97
C GLY A 197 -6.25 -20.97 -10.11
N THR A 198 -6.19 -21.09 -8.78
CA THR A 198 -7.02 -20.28 -7.88
C THR A 198 -6.72 -18.79 -8.08
N MET A 199 -7.79 -18.01 -8.22
CA MET A 199 -7.77 -16.59 -8.48
C MET A 199 -8.67 -15.86 -7.50
N PHE A 200 -8.13 -14.82 -6.89
CA PHE A 200 -8.88 -13.84 -6.11
C PHE A 200 -8.94 -12.53 -6.88
N ASP A 201 -10.13 -12.15 -7.32
CA ASP A 201 -10.38 -10.83 -7.93
C ASP A 201 -10.69 -9.79 -6.85
N ASN A 202 -9.92 -8.71 -6.87
CA ASN A 202 -10.05 -7.54 -6.02
C ASN A 202 -10.18 -6.25 -6.84
N SER A 203 -10.74 -6.36 -8.05
CA SER A 203 -11.06 -5.23 -8.94
C SER A 203 -11.85 -4.11 -8.23
N GLN A 204 -12.69 -4.48 -7.26
CA GLN A 204 -13.49 -3.58 -6.44
C GLN A 204 -12.75 -2.99 -5.21
N GLY A 205 -11.49 -3.37 -4.96
CA GLY A 205 -10.70 -2.85 -3.84
C GLY A 205 -11.24 -3.23 -2.45
N ARG A 206 -11.88 -4.39 -2.32
CA ARG A 206 -12.51 -4.86 -1.07
C ARG A 206 -11.53 -5.49 -0.09
N ALA A 207 -10.30 -5.77 -0.52
CA ALA A 207 -9.21 -6.20 0.35
C ALA A 207 -7.97 -5.33 0.15
N PHE A 208 -7.27 -4.99 1.22
CA PHE A 208 -6.01 -4.26 1.16
C PHE A 208 -5.13 -4.55 2.36
N ILE A 209 -3.84 -4.32 2.20
CA ILE A 209 -2.87 -4.40 3.28
C ILE A 209 -2.41 -2.98 3.60
N LEU A 210 -2.66 -2.54 4.83
CA LEU A 210 -2.12 -1.30 5.36
C LEU A 210 -0.80 -1.62 6.07
N VAL A 211 0.29 -1.05 5.59
CA VAL A 211 1.59 -1.08 6.24
C VAL A 211 1.81 0.25 6.95
N GLU A 212 2.10 0.20 8.24
CA GLU A 212 2.46 1.37 9.04
C GLU A 212 3.74 1.07 9.81
N GLY A 213 4.64 2.05 9.85
CA GLY A 213 5.88 1.97 10.62
C GLY A 213 6.27 3.32 11.22
N LYS A 214 7.10 3.28 12.26
CA LYS A 214 7.76 4.45 12.84
C LYS A 214 9.27 4.22 12.86
N LYS A 215 10.01 5.31 12.72
CA LYS A 215 11.47 5.35 12.83
C LYS A 215 11.90 6.17 14.05
#